data_AF-A0A930EWL6-F1
#
_entry.id   AF-A0A930EWL6-F1
#
_cell.length_a   1.000
_cell.length_b   1.000
_cell.length_c   1.000
_cell.angle_alpha   90.00
_cell.angle_beta   90.00
_cell.angle_gamma   90.00
#
_symmetry.space_group_name_H-M   'P 1'
#
loop_
_entity.id
_entity.type
_entity.pdbx_description
1 polymer ?
#
loop_
_entity_poly.entity_id
_entity_poly.type
_entity_poly.pdbx_seq_one_letter_code
_entity_poly.pdbx_strand_id
1 'polypeptide(L)' 'VLVHSHGPFTWGSDPFNAVHNAVVLEEICFMNFHAHMLNPQKGNMQQELLDKHYLRKHGKNAYYGQ' A
#
# COMPACT_ATOMS: atom_id res chain seq x y z
N VAL A 1 -0.78 -9.42 1.16
CA VAL A 1 -0.01 -10.15 2.19
C VAL A 1 1.27 -10.70 1.57
N LEU A 2 2.36 -10.76 2.32
CA LEU A 2 3.62 -11.40 1.89
C LEU A 2 3.77 -12.75 2.59
N VAL A 3 4.05 -13.81 1.84
CA VAL A 3 4.31 -15.15 2.38
C VAL A 3 5.80 -15.37 2.47
N HIS A 4 6.28 -15.79 3.65
CA HIS A 4 7.70 -15.98 3.93
C HIS A 4 8.35 -16.93 2.93
N SER A 5 9.51 -16.53 2.39
CA SER A 5 10.29 -17.28 1.38
C SER A 5 9.48 -17.68 0.14
N HIS A 6 8.44 -16.91 -0.18
CA HIS A 6 7.59 -17.14 -1.33
C HIS A 6 7.36 -15.81 -2.07
N GLY A 7 6.22 -15.15 -1.87
CA GLY A 7 5.90 -13.94 -2.62
C GLY A 7 4.62 -13.23 -2.15
N PRO A 8 4.21 -12.19 -2.89
CA PRO A 8 3.02 -11.42 -2.59
C PRO A 8 1.73 -12.15 -3.01
N PHE A 9 0.68 -11.95 -2.21
CA PHE A 9 -0.71 -12.25 -2.55
C PHE A 9 -1.54 -10.99 -2.38
N THR A 10 -2.28 -10.60 -3.41
CA THR A 10 -3.20 -9.46 -3.41
C THR A 10 -4.61 -9.88 -3.82
N TRP A 11 -5.56 -9.00 -3.55
CA TRP A 11 -6.98 -9.18 -3.83
C TRP A 11 -7.60 -7.81 -4.10
N GLY A 12 -8.79 -7.80 -4.69
CA GLY A 12 -9.55 -6.60 -5.01
C GLY A 12 -11.03 -6.95 -5.18
N SER A 13 -11.86 -5.92 -5.40
CA SER A 13 -13.30 -6.08 -5.69
C SER A 13 -13.58 -6.92 -6.94
N ASP A 14 -12.65 -6.91 -7.88
CA ASP A 14 -12.71 -7.54 -9.19
C ASP A 14 -11.27 -7.87 -9.66
N PRO A 15 -11.09 -8.65 -10.74
CA PRO A 15 -9.76 -9.04 -11.21
C PRO A 15 -8.86 -7.86 -11.57
N PHE A 16 -9.39 -6.78 -12.16
CA PHE A 16 -8.59 -5.61 -12.52
C PHE A 16 -8.09 -4.88 -11.27
N ASN A 17 -8.94 -4.71 -10.27
CA ASN A 17 -8.56 -4.10 -9.00
C ASN A 17 -7.55 -4.97 -8.23
N ALA A 18 -7.67 -6.30 -8.30
CA ALA A 18 -6.69 -7.22 -7.70
C ALA A 18 -5.28 -7.05 -8.34
N VAL A 19 -5.23 -6.90 -9.67
CA VAL A 19 -3.98 -6.61 -10.40
C VAL A 19 -3.46 -5.21 -10.08
N HIS A 20 -4.33 -4.21 -10.00
CA HIS A 20 -3.94 -2.86 -9.56
C HIS A 20 -3.26 -2.89 -8.18
N ASN A 21 -3.85 -3.59 -7.22
CA ASN A 21 -3.26 -3.76 -5.89
C ASN A 21 -1.94 -4.54 -5.92
N ALA A 22 -1.76 -5.49 -6.85
CA ALA A 22 -0.49 -6.20 -7.04
C ALA A 22 0.63 -5.25 -7.50
N VAL A 23 0.34 -4.40 -8.50
CA VAL A 23 1.30 -3.40 -8.99
C VAL A 23 1.63 -2.38 -7.90
N VAL A 24 0.62 -1.86 -7.20
CA VAL A 24 0.85 -0.93 -6.08
C VAL A 24 1.72 -1.54 -4.99
N LEU A 25 1.50 -2.82 -4.65
CA LEU A 25 2.32 -3.53 -3.65
C LEU A 25 3.79 -3.63 -4.09
N GLU A 26 4.06 -3.92 -5.35
CA GLU A 26 5.42 -3.98 -5.88
C GLU A 26 6.11 -2.61 -5.81
N GLU A 27 5.43 -1.55 -6.27
CA GLU A 27 5.98 -0.19 -6.27
C GLU A 27 6.34 0.30 -4.86
N ILE A 28 5.46 0.07 -3.86
CA ILE A 28 5.76 0.45 -2.48
C ILE A 28 6.87 -0.41 -1.88
N CYS A 29 6.99 -1.68 -2.24
CA CYS A 29 8.08 -2.55 -1.80
C CYS A 29 9.43 -2.06 -2.35
N PHE A 30 9.50 -1.75 -3.65
CA PHE A 30 10.68 -1.19 -4.30
C PHE A 30 11.10 0.14 -3.62
N MET A 31 10.18 1.10 -3.53
CA MET A 31 10.46 2.39 -2.89
C MET A 31 10.87 2.25 -1.43
N ASN A 32 10.23 1.35 -0.66
CA ASN A 32 10.55 1.16 0.74
C ASN A 32 11.93 0.51 0.93
N PHE A 33 12.31 -0.45 0.08
CA PHE A 33 13.65 -1.05 0.10
C PHE A 33 14.73 0.04 -0.08
N HIS A 34 14.58 0.89 -1.09
CA HIS A 34 15.51 2.00 -1.32
C HIS A 34 15.49 3.03 -0.18
N ALA A 35 14.31 3.39 0.33
CA ALA A 35 14.20 4.32 1.45
C ALA A 35 14.87 3.78 2.73
N HIS A 36 14.76 2.47 2.98
CA HIS A 36 15.40 1.81 4.11
C HIS A 36 16.93 1.77 3.95
N MET A 37 17.42 1.52 2.74
CA MET A 37 18.86 1.61 2.43
C MET A 37 19.44 3.01 2.67
N LEU A 38 18.65 4.07 2.42
CA LEU A 38 19.06 5.45 2.67
C LEU A 38 18.98 5.85 4.15
N ASN A 39 17.94 5.41 4.85
CA ASN A 39 17.75 5.70 6.27
C ASN A 39 17.10 4.49 6.98
N PRO A 40 17.91 3.62 7.62
CA PRO A 40 17.40 2.47 8.34
C PRO A 40 16.50 2.83 9.53
N GLN A 41 16.59 4.07 10.04
CA GLN A 41 15.81 4.58 11.18
C GLN A 41 14.52 5.31 10.75
N LYS A 42 14.18 5.33 9.45
CA LYS A 42 13.05 6.10 8.89
C LYS A 42 11.69 5.83 9.57
N GLY A 43 11.47 4.65 10.15
CA GLY A 43 10.21 4.30 10.80
C GLY A 43 8.99 4.40 9.88
N ASN A 44 7.81 4.40 10.47
CA ASN A 44 6.54 4.49 9.75
C ASN A 44 6.18 5.96 9.45
N MET A 45 5.29 6.17 8.48
CA MET A 45 4.68 7.49 8.27
C MET A 45 3.76 7.88 9.44
N GLN A 46 3.44 9.17 9.55
CA GLN A 46 2.47 9.68 10.51
C GLN A 46 1.11 8.99 10.35
N GLN A 47 0.52 8.55 11.46
CA GLN A 47 -0.74 7.81 11.47
C GLN A 47 -1.88 8.66 10.87
N GLU A 48 -1.92 9.95 11.21
CA GLU A 48 -2.93 10.90 10.73
C GLU A 48 -2.91 11.02 9.20
N LEU A 49 -1.71 10.97 8.61
CA LEU A 49 -1.54 11.04 7.16
C LEU A 49 -1.98 9.72 6.51
N LEU A 50 -1.61 8.57 7.10
CA LEU A 50 -2.04 7.25 6.63
C LEU A 50 -3.57 7.14 6.61
N ASP A 51 -4.21 7.49 7.73
CA ASP A 51 -5.67 7.43 7.88
C ASP A 51 -6.36 8.37 6.89
N LYS A 52 -5.86 9.60 6.74
CA LYS A 52 -6.39 10.57 5.78
C LYS A 52 -6.38 10.01 4.35
N HIS A 53 -5.27 9.41 3.91
CA HIS A 53 -5.16 8.89 2.55
C HIS A 53 -6.01 7.63 2.31
N TYR A 54 -6.10 6.75 3.30
CA TYR A 54 -6.90 5.54 3.19
C TYR A 54 -8.41 5.85 3.22
N LEU A 55 -8.86 6.58 4.26
CA LEU A 55 -10.27 6.89 4.47
C LEU A 55 -10.86 7.81 3.39
N ARG A 56 -10.03 8.63 2.74
CA ARG A 56 -10.44 9.45 1.59
C ARG A 56 -11.03 8.62 0.44
N LYS A 57 -10.54 7.40 0.23
CA LYS A 57 -10.95 6.50 -0.87
C LYS A 57 -11.85 5.35 -0.42
N HIS A 58 -11.65 4.84 0.80
CA HIS A 58 -12.30 3.60 1.26
C HIS A 58 -13.11 3.78 2.56
N GLY A 59 -13.18 4.99 3.12
CA GLY A 59 -13.96 5.27 4.33
C GLY A 59 -15.46 5.39 4.06
N LYS A 60 -16.27 5.37 5.12
CA LYS A 60 -17.74 5.55 5.05
C LYS A 60 -18.15 6.85 4.34
N ASN A 61 -17.32 7.90 4.45
CA ASN A 61 -17.51 9.20 3.81
C ASN A 61 -16.48 9.42 2.68
N ALA A 62 -16.08 8.36 1.97
CA ALA A 62 -15.16 8.48 0.84
C ALA A 62 -15.70 9.48 -0.19
N TYR A 63 -14.83 10.37 -0.66
CA TYR A 63 -15.19 11.49 -1.53
C TYR A 63 -14.29 11.60 -2.77
N TYR A 64 -13.44 10.59 -2.98
CA TYR A 64 -12.52 10.52 -4.11
C TYR A 64 -12.47 9.09 -4.66
N GLY A 65 -12.70 8.93 -5.97
CA GLY A 65 -12.80 7.62 -6.63
C GLY A 65 -14.23 7.11 -6.87
N GLN A 66 -15.22 8.01 -6.95
CA GLN A 66 -16.47 7.75 -7.69
C GLN A 66 -16.23 7.87 -9.19
#